data_AF-A0AA96U9U7-F1
#
_entry.id   AF-A0AA96U9U7-F1
#
_cell.length_a   1.000
_cell.length_b   1.000
_cell.length_c   1.000
_cell.angle_alpha   90.00
_cell.angle_beta   90.00
_cell.angle_gamma   90.00
#
_symmetry.space_group_name_H-M   'P 1'
#
loop_
_entity.id
_entity.type
_entity.pdbx_description
1 polymer ?
#
loop_
_entity_poly.entity_id
_entity_poly.type
_entity_poly.pdbx_seq_one_letter_code
_entity_poly.pdbx_strand_id
1 'polypeptide(L)'
;MESLKVGDVVWTKPEKGGKPFAARITATHVRNDQPIYCLTLKSKAQDGQVKRDTLLVTPSHPFYVPAQKDFIPVIDLKPGDRLQSLADGETDNTSSEVESLALYAPVGTTYNLTVDVGHTFYVGEFRTWVHNEGPCDPRGEGPEGAKATGAAEAPATSATARVGLREDLAAQAGIPRNMVEAPANVWGKSIDDIQQSFKMDGAKLTYVPPKTGTSGNAQVYKVEGGTTGIKEIQYSPSTVDASVKSVHVGEYYKITYIDGSKAKVIDPATYRPTFQGPSKPIYDANTTYLNPQGQKVKFNPATNTWISE
;
A
#
# COMPACT_ATOMS: atom_id res chain seq x y z
N MET A 1 -2.29 23.07 11.34
CA MET A 1 -1.09 22.28 10.95
C MET A 1 -0.05 23.10 10.19
N GLU A 2 -0.33 24.32 9.70
CA GLU A 2 0.63 25.17 8.96
C GLU A 2 1.94 25.53 9.69
N SER A 3 2.09 25.22 10.99
CA SER A 3 3.27 25.56 11.78
C SER A 3 4.22 24.40 12.11
N LEU A 4 3.81 23.13 11.94
CA LEU A 4 4.62 21.98 12.36
C LEU A 4 5.73 21.68 11.35
N LYS A 5 6.95 21.44 11.84
CA LYS A 5 8.15 21.20 11.04
C LYS A 5 8.82 19.88 11.44
N VAL A 6 9.62 19.34 10.52
CA VAL A 6 10.52 18.21 10.84
C VAL A 6 11.38 18.58 12.06
N GLY A 7 11.40 17.70 13.05
CA GLY A 7 12.06 17.92 14.34
C GLY A 7 11.14 18.37 15.48
N ASP A 8 9.93 18.86 15.20
CA ASP A 8 8.94 19.15 16.24
C ASP A 8 8.45 17.86 16.89
N VAL A 9 8.01 17.98 18.15
CA VAL A 9 7.59 16.83 18.96
C VAL A 9 6.07 16.75 18.99
N VAL A 10 5.54 15.58 18.64
CA VAL A 10 4.12 15.25 18.69
C VAL A 10 3.88 14.10 19.67
N TRP A 11 2.67 14.03 20.21
CA TRP A 11 2.24 12.87 20.98
C TRP A 11 1.77 11.76 20.03
N THR A 12 2.19 10.54 20.31
CA THR A 12 1.86 9.32 19.57
C THR A 12 1.59 8.17 20.55
N LYS A 13 1.07 7.04 20.04
CA LYS A 13 0.82 5.82 20.81
C LYS A 13 1.04 4.61 19.88
N PRO A 14 1.61 3.48 20.34
CA PRO A 14 1.78 2.32 19.47
C PRO A 14 0.42 1.80 18.98
N GLU A 15 0.32 1.42 17.71
CA GLU A 15 -0.93 0.91 17.09
C GLU A 15 -1.58 -0.25 17.86
N LYS A 16 -0.75 -1.10 18.49
CA LYS A 16 -1.20 -2.24 19.30
C LYS A 16 -1.65 -1.88 20.72
N GLY A 17 -1.76 -0.58 21.02
CA GLY A 17 -2.05 -0.05 22.35
C GLY A 17 -0.78 0.13 23.20
N GLY A 18 -0.95 0.84 24.34
CA GLY A 18 0.14 1.17 25.26
C GLY A 18 0.15 2.64 25.69
N LYS A 19 1.21 3.04 26.39
CA LYS A 19 1.37 4.41 26.90
C LYS A 19 1.57 5.39 25.74
N PRO A 20 0.81 6.49 25.68
CA PRO A 20 1.18 7.60 24.81
C PRO A 20 2.58 8.11 25.16
N PHE A 21 3.37 8.43 24.14
CA PHE A 21 4.71 8.94 24.29
C PHE A 21 4.98 10.06 23.27
N ALA A 22 6.00 10.87 23.55
CA ALA A 22 6.40 11.96 22.68
C ALA A 22 7.39 11.46 21.63
N ALA A 23 7.14 11.76 20.36
CA ALA A 23 8.00 11.39 19.23
C ALA A 23 8.25 12.58 18.30
N ARG A 24 9.36 12.55 17.57
CA ARG A 24 9.71 13.62 16.62
C ARG A 24 9.06 13.37 15.25
N ILE A 25 8.64 14.45 14.61
CA ILE A 25 8.25 14.46 13.20
C ILE A 25 9.51 14.25 12.35
N THR A 26 9.48 13.25 11.48
CA THR A 26 10.58 12.91 10.56
C THR A 26 10.33 13.38 9.13
N ALA A 27 9.07 13.57 8.73
CA ALA A 27 8.72 14.16 7.44
C ALA A 27 7.38 14.89 7.49
N THR A 28 7.20 15.87 6.62
CA THR A 28 5.92 16.59 6.37
C THR A 28 5.55 16.40 4.90
N HIS A 29 4.30 16.02 4.63
CA HIS A 29 3.76 15.80 3.29
C HIS A 29 2.68 16.85 3.01
N VAL A 30 2.68 17.43 1.82
CA VAL A 30 1.64 18.39 1.39
C VAL A 30 0.98 17.84 0.14
N ARG A 31 -0.36 17.75 0.15
CA ARG A 31 -1.17 17.34 -1.00
C ARG A 31 -2.18 18.41 -1.33
N ASN A 32 -2.50 18.61 -2.60
CA ASN A 32 -3.46 19.60 -3.08
C ASN A 32 -4.44 19.04 -4.11
N ASP A 33 -4.54 17.71 -4.19
CA ASP A 33 -5.23 16.96 -5.24
C ASP A 33 -6.45 16.17 -4.72
N GLN A 34 -6.77 16.28 -3.43
CA GLN A 34 -7.79 15.47 -2.77
C GLN A 34 -8.97 16.32 -2.27
N PRO A 35 -10.19 15.76 -2.21
CA PRO A 35 -11.30 16.40 -1.54
C PRO A 35 -11.04 16.50 -0.04
N ILE A 36 -11.49 17.61 0.54
CA ILE A 36 -11.37 17.91 1.97
C ILE A 36 -12.73 17.73 2.60
N TYR A 37 -12.78 16.96 3.67
CA TYR A 37 -13.94 16.84 4.52
C TYR A 37 -13.71 17.57 5.84
N CYS A 38 -14.77 18.21 6.31
CA CYS A 38 -14.87 18.81 7.62
C CYS A 38 -15.50 17.79 8.58
N LEU A 39 -14.68 17.21 9.44
CA LEU A 39 -15.11 16.33 10.53
C LEU A 39 -15.38 17.20 11.76
N THR A 40 -16.61 17.19 12.25
CA THR A 40 -16.98 17.82 13.52
C THR A 40 -17.05 16.76 14.61
N LEU A 41 -16.24 16.94 15.65
CA LEU A 41 -16.24 16.11 16.84
C LEU A 41 -16.90 16.87 17.99
N LYS A 42 -17.53 16.14 18.89
CA LYS A 42 -18.03 16.67 20.16
C LYS A 42 -17.48 15.88 21.33
N SER A 43 -17.20 16.56 22.43
CA SER A 43 -16.78 15.96 23.69
C SER A 43 -17.56 16.58 24.84
N LYS A 44 -17.95 15.76 25.83
CA LYS A 44 -18.58 16.25 27.05
C LYS A 44 -17.46 16.60 28.03
N ALA A 45 -17.29 17.89 28.32
CA ALA A 45 -16.40 18.34 29.36
C ALA A 45 -16.92 17.92 30.74
N GLN A 46 -16.02 17.86 31.73
CA GLN A 46 -16.34 17.43 33.10
C GLN A 46 -17.37 18.34 33.80
N ASP A 47 -17.60 19.55 33.29
CA ASP A 47 -18.59 20.51 33.77
C ASP A 47 -19.98 20.35 33.11
N GLY A 48 -20.16 19.34 32.25
CA GLY A 48 -21.40 19.07 31.53
C GLY A 48 -21.59 19.87 30.24
N GLN A 49 -20.65 20.78 29.90
CA GLN A 49 -20.69 21.50 28.62
C GLN A 49 -20.22 20.60 27.47
N VAL A 50 -20.89 20.71 26.32
CA VAL A 50 -20.47 20.04 25.09
C VAL A 50 -19.50 20.96 24.37
N LYS A 51 -18.22 20.59 24.32
CA LYS A 51 -17.24 21.21 23.45
C LYS A 51 -17.30 20.60 22.06
N ARG A 52 -16.92 21.36 21.05
CA ARG A 52 -16.76 20.89 19.67
C ARG A 52 -15.35 21.18 19.16
N ASP A 53 -14.83 20.28 18.36
CA ASP A 53 -13.58 20.43 17.62
C ASP A 53 -13.84 20.12 16.15
N THR A 54 -13.15 20.79 15.25
CA THR A 54 -13.36 20.65 13.81
C THR A 54 -12.05 20.39 13.11
N LEU A 55 -12.01 19.30 12.33
CA LEU A 55 -10.83 18.83 11.63
C LEU A 55 -11.08 18.84 10.13
N LEU A 56 -10.16 19.42 9.38
CA LEU A 56 -10.14 19.33 7.92
C LEU A 56 -9.21 18.19 7.52
N VAL A 57 -9.76 17.16 6.89
CA VAL A 57 -9.08 15.88 6.64
C VAL A 57 -9.39 15.34 5.25
N THR A 58 -8.50 14.51 4.72
CA THR A 58 -8.75 13.72 3.51
C THR A 58 -9.71 12.57 3.84
N PRO A 59 -10.49 12.07 2.86
CA PRO A 59 -11.47 11.01 3.08
C PRO A 59 -10.84 9.70 3.60
N SER A 60 -9.59 9.41 3.21
CA SER A 60 -8.86 8.20 3.58
C SER A 60 -8.24 8.27 4.98
N HIS A 61 -8.13 9.46 5.59
CA HIS A 61 -7.37 9.63 6.82
C HIS A 61 -8.02 8.89 7.98
N PRO A 62 -7.34 7.94 8.63
CA PRO A 62 -8.04 7.02 9.52
C PRO A 62 -7.92 7.41 11.01
N PHE A 63 -9.02 7.23 11.73
CA PHE A 63 -9.20 7.58 13.14
C PHE A 63 -9.43 6.33 13.98
N TYR A 64 -8.82 6.25 15.16
CA TYR A 64 -8.99 5.08 16.02
C TYR A 64 -10.39 5.03 16.65
N VAL A 65 -11.10 3.93 16.42
CA VAL A 65 -12.42 3.62 16.98
C VAL A 65 -12.27 2.45 17.97
N PRO A 66 -12.25 2.70 19.30
CA PRO A 66 -12.06 1.64 20.29
C PRO A 66 -13.10 0.53 20.25
N ALA A 67 -14.34 0.85 19.87
CA ALA A 67 -15.41 -0.15 19.70
C ALA A 67 -15.05 -1.20 18.63
N GLN A 68 -14.26 -0.82 17.62
CA GLN A 68 -13.81 -1.68 16.54
C GLN A 68 -12.36 -2.16 16.75
N LYS A 69 -11.64 -1.53 17.69
CA LYS A 69 -10.21 -1.73 17.95
C LYS A 69 -9.34 -1.53 16.70
N ASP A 70 -9.75 -0.59 15.85
CA ASP A 70 -9.15 -0.36 14.55
C ASP A 70 -9.17 1.12 14.15
N PHE A 71 -8.35 1.47 13.16
CA PHE A 71 -8.30 2.79 12.54
C PHE A 71 -9.25 2.82 11.34
N ILE A 72 -10.30 3.63 11.42
CA ILE A 72 -11.37 3.72 10.43
C ILE A 72 -11.19 4.99 9.60
N PRO A 73 -11.17 4.92 8.25
CA PRO A 73 -11.12 6.10 7.39
C PRO A 73 -12.21 7.11 7.74
N VAL A 74 -11.91 8.40 7.66
CA VAL A 74 -12.88 9.42 8.09
C VAL A 74 -14.19 9.33 7.31
N ILE A 75 -14.13 8.98 6.02
CA ILE A 75 -15.31 8.87 5.16
C ILE A 75 -16.29 7.78 5.60
N ASP A 76 -15.79 6.78 6.33
CA ASP A 76 -16.59 5.65 6.81
C ASP A 76 -17.14 5.87 8.22
N LEU A 77 -16.65 6.90 8.93
CA LEU A 77 -17.15 7.29 10.25
C LEU A 77 -18.60 7.74 10.16
N LYS A 78 -19.40 7.29 11.12
CA LYS A 78 -20.81 7.63 11.24
C LYS A 78 -21.01 8.57 12.43
N PRO A 79 -21.96 9.53 12.36
CA PRO A 79 -22.38 10.28 13.53
C PRO A 79 -22.71 9.34 14.69
N GLY A 80 -22.12 9.59 15.86
CA GLY A 80 -22.22 8.72 17.04
C GLY A 80 -21.04 7.78 17.25
N ASP A 81 -20.16 7.59 16.25
CA ASP A 81 -18.93 6.83 16.44
C ASP A 81 -18.04 7.50 17.48
N ARG A 82 -17.45 6.69 18.35
CA ARG A 82 -16.65 7.15 19.47
C ARG A 82 -15.18 6.94 19.19
N LEU A 83 -14.41 8.00 19.33
CA LEU A 83 -13.00 8.05 19.02
C LEU A 83 -12.16 8.15 20.29
N GLN A 84 -10.95 7.64 20.20
CA GLN A 84 -9.97 7.79 21.27
C GLN A 84 -9.22 9.11 21.15
N SER A 85 -9.00 9.76 22.29
CA SER A 85 -8.11 10.91 22.41
C SER A 85 -6.99 10.66 23.40
N LEU A 86 -6.00 11.55 23.41
CA LEU A 86 -4.85 11.46 24.33
C LEU A 86 -5.27 11.41 25.81
N ALA A 87 -6.37 12.08 26.17
CA ALA A 87 -6.90 12.09 27.54
C ALA A 87 -7.34 10.70 28.03
N ASP A 88 -7.66 9.77 27.12
CA ASP A 88 -8.03 8.39 27.43
C ASP A 88 -6.81 7.52 27.79
N GLY A 89 -5.59 8.01 27.52
CA GLY A 89 -4.33 7.39 27.92
C GLY A 89 -4.12 5.99 27.35
N GLU A 90 -3.81 5.04 28.23
CA GLU A 90 -3.58 3.63 27.89
C GLU A 90 -4.85 2.82 27.63
N THR A 91 -6.01 3.36 28.03
CA THR A 91 -7.28 2.61 28.03
C THR A 91 -7.91 2.52 26.64
N ASP A 92 -8.98 1.74 26.50
CA ASP A 92 -9.88 1.74 25.33
C ASP A 92 -11.03 2.75 25.51
N ASN A 93 -10.89 3.71 26.43
CA ASN A 93 -11.90 4.75 26.63
C ASN A 93 -11.99 5.68 25.42
N THR A 94 -13.15 6.33 25.34
CA THR A 94 -13.49 7.27 24.28
C THR A 94 -13.93 8.58 24.91
N SER A 95 -13.24 9.67 24.58
CA SER A 95 -13.57 11.01 25.07
C SER A 95 -14.17 11.91 23.99
N SER A 96 -14.18 11.48 22.73
CA SER A 96 -14.74 12.23 21.59
C SER A 96 -15.75 11.39 20.81
N GLU A 97 -16.75 12.05 20.24
CA GLU A 97 -17.79 11.45 19.41
C GLU A 97 -17.91 12.22 18.09
N VAL A 98 -18.12 11.49 16.99
CA VAL A 98 -18.39 12.09 15.68
C VAL A 98 -19.77 12.75 15.70
N GLU A 99 -19.82 14.05 15.48
CA GLU A 99 -21.09 14.79 15.34
C GLU A 99 -21.54 14.83 13.89
N SER A 100 -20.63 15.13 12.96
CA SER A 100 -20.93 15.18 11.53
C SER A 100 -19.67 15.12 10.67
N LEU A 101 -19.87 14.73 9.41
CA LEU A 101 -18.86 14.80 8.36
C LEU A 101 -19.50 15.46 7.13
N ALA A 102 -18.87 16.51 6.62
CA ALA A 102 -19.37 17.23 5.44
C ALA A 102 -18.23 17.51 4.46
N LEU A 103 -18.51 17.42 3.16
CA LEU A 103 -17.56 17.87 2.14
C LEU A 103 -17.33 19.38 2.32
N TYR A 104 -16.08 19.77 2.54
CA TYR A 104 -15.67 21.15 2.72
C TYR A 104 -15.20 21.76 1.40
N ALA A 105 -14.34 21.05 0.68
CA ALA A 105 -13.82 21.48 -0.62
C ALA A 105 -13.63 20.25 -1.53
N PRO A 106 -13.98 20.33 -2.82
CA PRO A 106 -13.79 19.22 -3.75
C PRO A 106 -12.31 18.95 -4.05
N VAL A 107 -11.45 19.96 -3.88
CA VAL A 107 -9.99 19.88 -3.96
C VAL A 107 -9.42 20.88 -2.95
N GLY A 108 -8.46 20.49 -2.13
CA GLY A 108 -7.81 21.40 -1.19
C GLY A 108 -6.46 20.93 -0.69
N THR A 109 -5.74 21.82 0.00
CA THR A 109 -4.40 21.53 0.53
C THR A 109 -4.48 20.83 1.89
N THR A 110 -3.85 19.66 2.03
CA THR A 110 -3.68 18.96 3.30
C THR A 110 -2.22 18.80 3.66
N TYR A 111 -1.98 18.64 4.96
CA TYR A 111 -0.66 18.43 5.54
C TYR A 111 -0.69 17.10 6.30
N ASN A 112 0.19 16.16 5.95
CA ASN A 112 0.36 14.89 6.65
C ASN A 112 1.77 14.81 7.25
N LEU A 113 1.99 13.98 8.27
CA LEU A 113 3.23 13.98 9.06
C LEU A 113 3.73 12.57 9.33
N THR A 114 4.92 12.25 8.85
CA THR A 114 5.60 11.01 9.25
C THR A 114 6.25 11.18 10.62
N VAL A 115 5.97 10.24 11.51
CA VAL A 115 6.54 10.16 12.86
C VAL A 115 7.41 8.91 12.93
N ASP A 116 8.59 9.06 13.55
CA ASP A 116 9.68 8.05 13.58
C ASP A 116 9.27 6.69 14.19
N VAL A 117 8.26 6.69 15.08
CA VAL A 117 7.83 5.51 15.83
C VAL A 117 6.31 5.46 15.94
N GLY A 118 5.71 4.33 15.57
CA GLY A 118 4.31 3.99 15.85
C GLY A 118 3.27 4.47 14.85
N HIS A 119 3.69 5.08 13.72
CA HIS A 119 2.87 5.53 12.57
C HIS A 119 1.52 6.18 12.93
N THR A 120 1.39 6.79 14.11
CA THR A 120 0.16 7.44 14.56
C THR A 120 0.52 8.73 15.28
N PHE A 121 -0.44 9.63 15.43
CA PHE A 121 -0.27 10.84 16.22
C PHE A 121 -1.64 11.37 16.69
N TYR A 122 -1.62 12.35 17.59
CA TYR A 122 -2.83 12.99 18.08
C TYR A 122 -3.04 14.37 17.44
N VAL A 123 -4.25 14.64 16.96
CA VAL A 123 -4.61 15.87 16.21
C VAL A 123 -5.78 16.64 16.82
N GLY A 124 -5.87 17.93 16.51
CA GLY A 124 -6.97 18.78 16.94
C GLY A 124 -6.86 19.28 18.38
N GLU A 125 -7.85 20.06 18.78
CA GLU A 125 -8.05 20.49 20.16
C GLU A 125 -8.31 19.29 21.06
N PHE A 126 -9.07 18.31 20.57
CA PHE A 126 -9.37 17.10 21.34
C PHE A 126 -8.24 16.09 21.36
N ARG A 127 -7.13 16.33 20.63
CA ARG A 127 -6.00 15.40 20.54
C ARG A 127 -6.48 13.99 20.22
N THR A 128 -7.23 13.84 19.14
CA THR A 128 -7.83 12.60 18.66
C THR A 128 -6.78 11.72 17.98
N TRP A 129 -6.80 10.41 18.23
CA TRP A 129 -5.79 9.47 17.75
C TRP A 129 -6.02 9.09 16.27
N VAL A 130 -5.03 9.39 15.43
CA VAL A 130 -5.06 9.14 13.98
C VAL A 130 -3.83 8.39 13.52
N HIS A 131 -3.95 7.68 12.40
CA HIS A 131 -2.81 7.03 11.75
C HIS A 131 -2.16 7.97 10.73
N ASN A 132 -0.84 7.89 10.60
CA ASN A 132 -0.10 8.52 9.52
C ASN A 132 -0.21 7.66 8.25
N GLU A 133 -0.69 8.23 7.15
CA GLU A 133 -0.56 7.59 5.84
C GLU A 133 0.92 7.65 5.39
N GLY A 134 1.42 6.57 4.79
CA GLY A 134 2.82 6.46 4.38
C GLY A 134 3.25 7.52 3.34
N PRO A 135 4.56 7.63 3.05
CA PRO A 135 5.07 8.58 2.07
C PRO A 135 4.39 8.36 0.72
N CYS A 136 3.78 9.43 0.24
CA CYS A 136 3.00 9.47 -0.98
C CYS A 136 3.90 9.81 -2.18
N ASP A 137 3.96 8.95 -3.21
CA ASP A 137 4.62 9.26 -4.48
C ASP A 137 3.86 10.40 -5.19
N PRO A 138 4.51 11.53 -5.53
CA PRO A 138 3.88 12.70 -6.15
C PRO A 138 3.46 12.53 -7.61
N ARG A 139 3.33 11.30 -8.12
CA ARG A 139 2.92 11.02 -9.51
C ARG A 139 1.56 10.32 -9.52
N GLY A 140 0.52 11.15 -9.46
CA GLY A 140 -0.85 10.72 -9.67
C GLY A 140 -1.07 10.21 -11.08
N GLU A 141 -1.72 9.06 -11.18
CA GLU A 141 -2.54 8.59 -12.30
C GLU A 141 -3.24 7.29 -11.83
N GLY A 142 -4.46 7.43 -11.29
CA GLY A 142 -5.36 6.30 -11.02
C GLY A 142 -6.38 6.18 -12.15
N PRO A 143 -6.73 4.98 -12.65
CA PRO A 143 -7.72 4.84 -13.70
C PRO A 143 -9.14 4.99 -13.12
N GLU A 144 -9.94 5.78 -13.84
CA GLU A 144 -11.37 6.01 -13.62
C GLU A 144 -12.21 4.72 -13.64
N GLY A 145 -13.22 4.70 -12.76
CA GLY A 145 -14.56 4.23 -13.11
C GLY A 145 -14.97 2.84 -12.62
N ALA A 146 -15.58 2.78 -11.43
CA ALA A 146 -16.52 1.72 -11.11
C ALA A 146 -17.78 2.32 -10.46
N LYS A 147 -18.87 2.34 -11.26
CA LYS A 147 -20.22 2.71 -10.86
C LYS A 147 -20.71 1.82 -9.73
N ALA A 148 -21.19 2.44 -8.65
CA ALA A 148 -21.98 1.78 -7.62
C ALA A 148 -23.32 1.31 -8.21
N THR A 149 -23.61 0.01 -8.09
CA THR A 149 -24.98 -0.50 -8.06
C THR A 149 -25.10 -1.41 -6.86
N GLY A 150 -26.11 -1.13 -6.04
CA GLY A 150 -26.24 -1.66 -4.68
C GLY A 150 -26.57 -3.15 -4.62
N ALA A 151 -26.02 -3.80 -3.60
CA ALA A 151 -26.60 -4.95 -2.94
C ALA A 151 -26.12 -4.95 -1.48
N ALA A 152 -27.02 -5.28 -0.56
CA ALA A 152 -26.87 -5.19 0.89
C ALA A 152 -25.52 -5.71 1.42
N GLU A 153 -24.79 -4.86 2.15
CA GLU A 153 -23.50 -5.21 2.75
C GLU A 153 -23.67 -6.16 3.93
N ALA A 154 -22.98 -7.30 3.84
CA ALA A 154 -22.83 -8.25 4.93
C ALA A 154 -22.03 -7.62 6.09
N PRO A 155 -22.27 -8.03 7.34
CA PRO A 155 -21.62 -7.45 8.52
C PRO A 155 -20.08 -7.54 8.48
N ALA A 156 -19.42 -6.54 9.07
CA ALA A 156 -17.95 -6.35 9.08
C ALA A 156 -17.14 -7.47 9.78
N THR A 157 -17.79 -8.46 10.38
CA THR A 157 -17.15 -9.68 10.89
C THR A 157 -17.01 -10.78 9.83
N SER A 158 -17.58 -10.58 8.63
CA SER A 158 -17.49 -11.53 7.53
C SER A 158 -16.08 -11.57 6.93
N ALA A 159 -15.67 -12.74 6.46
CA ALA A 159 -14.39 -12.93 5.77
C ALA A 159 -14.22 -11.97 4.58
N THR A 160 -15.31 -11.59 3.92
CA THR A 160 -15.34 -10.68 2.78
C THR A 160 -14.98 -9.24 3.15
N ALA A 161 -15.47 -8.72 4.28
CA ALA A 161 -15.13 -7.37 4.75
C ALA A 161 -13.63 -7.26 5.14
N ARG A 162 -13.06 -8.34 5.70
CA ARG A 162 -11.62 -8.43 6.02
C ARG A 162 -10.73 -8.52 4.78
N VAL A 163 -11.25 -9.05 3.67
CA VAL A 163 -10.56 -9.05 2.38
C VAL A 163 -10.56 -7.64 1.81
N GLY A 164 -11.70 -6.95 1.76
CA GLY A 164 -11.78 -5.55 1.32
C GLY A 164 -10.78 -4.64 2.05
N LEU A 165 -10.79 -4.67 3.39
CA LEU A 165 -9.85 -3.88 4.21
C LEU A 165 -8.37 -4.20 3.93
N ARG A 166 -8.03 -5.47 3.65
CA ARG A 166 -6.66 -5.87 3.27
C ARG A 166 -6.27 -5.35 1.89
N GLU A 167 -7.19 -5.38 0.94
CA GLU A 167 -6.97 -4.84 -0.40
C GLU A 167 -6.79 -3.31 -0.35
N ASP A 168 -7.59 -2.61 0.45
CA ASP A 168 -7.51 -1.15 0.62
C ASP A 168 -6.20 -0.72 1.30
N LEU A 169 -5.80 -1.40 2.39
CA LEU A 169 -4.52 -1.16 3.07
C LEU A 169 -3.31 -1.41 2.16
N ALA A 170 -3.38 -2.45 1.33
CA ALA A 170 -2.30 -2.75 0.40
C ALA A 170 -2.24 -1.73 -0.76
N ALA A 171 -3.38 -1.28 -1.27
CA ALA A 171 -3.44 -0.21 -2.27
C ALA A 171 -2.82 1.09 -1.73
N GLN A 172 -3.13 1.46 -0.49
CA GLN A 172 -2.58 2.64 0.19
C GLN A 172 -1.07 2.54 0.43
N ALA A 173 -0.57 1.35 0.77
CA ALA A 173 0.85 1.10 0.97
C ALA A 173 1.63 0.88 -0.34
N GLY A 174 0.96 0.96 -1.50
CA GLY A 174 1.56 0.63 -2.79
C GLY A 174 2.01 -0.84 -2.89
N ILE A 175 1.52 -1.70 -1.99
CA ILE A 175 1.83 -3.12 -1.94
C ILE A 175 1.06 -3.81 -3.08
N PRO A 176 1.74 -4.57 -3.96
CA PRO A 176 1.07 -5.19 -5.09
C PRO A 176 0.06 -6.24 -4.61
N ARG A 177 -1.17 -6.14 -5.11
CA ARG A 177 -2.25 -7.13 -4.89
C ARG A 177 -2.66 -7.80 -6.19
N ASN A 178 -3.43 -8.88 -6.05
CA ASN A 178 -3.95 -9.67 -7.15
C ASN A 178 -2.88 -10.12 -8.17
N MET A 179 -1.70 -10.55 -7.69
CA MET A 179 -0.57 -10.96 -8.53
C MET A 179 -0.82 -12.27 -9.32
N VAL A 180 -1.92 -12.96 -9.02
CA VAL A 180 -2.33 -14.19 -9.70
C VAL A 180 -3.10 -13.86 -10.96
N GLU A 181 -4.14 -13.04 -10.85
CA GLU A 181 -4.98 -12.66 -11.99
C GLU A 181 -4.36 -11.50 -12.79
N ALA A 182 -3.63 -10.60 -12.12
CA ALA A 182 -2.94 -9.47 -12.71
C ALA A 182 -1.43 -9.47 -12.35
N PRO A 183 -0.61 -10.35 -12.97
CA PRO A 183 0.81 -10.46 -12.66
C PRO A 183 1.59 -9.17 -12.86
N ALA A 184 1.16 -8.29 -13.77
CA ALA A 184 1.80 -7.00 -14.04
C ALA A 184 1.75 -6.01 -12.86
N ASN A 185 0.90 -6.24 -11.86
CA ASN A 185 0.83 -5.39 -10.66
C ASN A 185 2.14 -5.36 -9.85
N VAL A 186 3.03 -6.34 -10.06
CA VAL A 186 4.38 -6.34 -9.45
C VAL A 186 5.32 -5.32 -10.09
N TRP A 187 4.96 -4.76 -11.25
CA TRP A 187 5.84 -3.87 -12.00
C TRP A 187 6.13 -2.59 -11.22
N GLY A 188 7.41 -2.23 -11.14
CA GLY A 188 7.88 -1.04 -10.41
C GLY A 188 7.80 -1.16 -8.89
N LYS A 189 7.48 -2.35 -8.36
CA LYS A 189 7.43 -2.62 -6.92
C LYS A 189 8.76 -3.16 -6.43
N SER A 190 9.18 -2.73 -5.25
CA SER A 190 10.37 -3.31 -4.65
C SER A 190 10.11 -4.78 -4.27
N ILE A 191 11.18 -5.57 -4.17
CA ILE A 191 11.03 -6.94 -3.69
C ILE A 191 10.44 -6.97 -2.28
N ASP A 192 10.74 -5.96 -1.45
CA ASP A 192 10.24 -5.84 -0.08
C ASP A 192 8.72 -5.61 -0.06
N ASP A 193 8.18 -4.78 -0.96
CA ASP A 193 6.74 -4.57 -1.12
C ASP A 193 6.04 -5.87 -1.51
N ILE A 194 6.64 -6.62 -2.45
CA ILE A 194 6.11 -7.92 -2.87
C ILE A 194 6.13 -8.92 -1.71
N GLN A 195 7.23 -8.97 -0.94
CA GLN A 195 7.31 -9.81 0.26
C GLN A 195 6.25 -9.44 1.29
N GLN A 196 6.01 -8.14 1.49
CA GLN A 196 5.01 -7.66 2.44
C GLN A 196 3.60 -8.09 2.03
N SER A 197 3.27 -8.04 0.73
CA SER A 197 2.00 -8.55 0.19
C SER A 197 1.76 -10.01 0.60
N PHE A 198 2.77 -10.86 0.39
CA PHE A 198 2.70 -12.27 0.74
C PHE A 198 2.57 -12.49 2.26
N LYS A 199 3.29 -11.71 3.09
CA LYS A 199 3.16 -11.79 4.56
C LYS A 199 1.76 -11.41 5.03
N MET A 200 1.12 -10.41 4.41
CA MET A 200 -0.26 -10.01 4.70
C MET A 200 -1.27 -11.14 4.39
N ASP A 201 -0.97 -11.96 3.37
CA ASP A 201 -1.74 -13.17 3.04
C ASP A 201 -1.39 -14.38 3.91
N GLY A 202 -0.57 -14.19 4.94
CA GLY A 202 -0.13 -15.26 5.84
C GLY A 202 0.91 -16.20 5.25
N ALA A 203 1.53 -15.82 4.12
CA ALA A 203 2.61 -16.59 3.51
C ALA A 203 3.96 -16.34 4.20
N LYS A 204 4.77 -17.39 4.26
CA LYS A 204 6.17 -17.33 4.69
C LYS A 204 7.06 -17.29 3.47
N LEU A 205 8.03 -16.38 3.45
CA LEU A 205 9.00 -16.27 2.37
C LEU A 205 10.39 -16.71 2.82
N THR A 206 11.07 -17.48 1.96
CA THR A 206 12.43 -17.94 2.19
C THR A 206 13.32 -17.47 1.04
N TYR A 207 14.38 -16.72 1.36
CA TYR A 207 15.36 -16.27 0.37
C TYR A 207 16.09 -17.46 -0.26
N VAL A 208 16.24 -17.42 -1.59
CA VAL A 208 17.02 -18.41 -2.34
C VAL A 208 18.32 -17.76 -2.79
N PRO A 209 19.49 -18.22 -2.29
CA PRO A 209 20.76 -17.66 -2.70
C PRO A 209 21.02 -17.94 -4.19
N PRO A 210 21.71 -17.02 -4.89
CA PRO A 210 22.01 -17.18 -6.30
C PRO A 210 22.91 -18.39 -6.54
N LYS A 211 22.70 -19.07 -7.66
CA LYS A 211 23.52 -20.22 -8.05
C LYS A 211 24.91 -19.76 -8.50
N THR A 212 25.92 -20.56 -8.17
CA THR A 212 27.30 -20.36 -8.65
C THR A 212 27.34 -20.25 -10.18
N GLY A 213 28.00 -19.21 -10.69
CA GLY A 213 28.10 -18.94 -12.14
C GLY A 213 26.98 -18.08 -12.72
N THR A 214 26.04 -17.59 -11.91
CA THR A 214 25.05 -16.57 -12.32
C THR A 214 25.54 -15.16 -11.99
N SER A 215 24.93 -14.12 -12.58
CA SER A 215 25.27 -12.73 -12.27
C SER A 215 24.98 -12.32 -10.82
N GLY A 216 24.26 -13.14 -10.04
CA GLY A 216 23.95 -12.86 -8.63
C GLY A 216 22.95 -11.73 -8.39
N ASN A 217 22.63 -10.94 -9.42
CA ASN A 217 21.79 -9.73 -9.30
C ASN A 217 20.31 -10.01 -9.02
N ALA A 218 19.82 -11.21 -9.34
CA ALA A 218 18.41 -11.53 -9.15
C ALA A 218 18.12 -11.92 -7.70
N GLN A 219 17.04 -11.35 -7.15
CA GLN A 219 16.52 -11.65 -5.83
C GLN A 219 15.39 -12.67 -5.99
N VAL A 220 15.51 -13.82 -5.33
CA VAL A 220 14.56 -14.94 -5.47
C VAL A 220 14.04 -15.33 -4.09
N TYR A 221 12.73 -15.51 -3.98
CA TYR A 221 12.07 -15.95 -2.76
C TYR A 221 11.09 -17.07 -3.06
N LYS A 222 11.19 -18.16 -2.30
CA LYS A 222 10.15 -19.20 -2.24
C LYS A 222 9.04 -18.73 -1.33
N VAL A 223 7.81 -19.00 -1.75
CA VAL A 223 6.58 -18.68 -1.01
C VAL A 223 6.01 -19.99 -0.48
N GLU A 224 5.85 -20.09 0.84
CA GLU A 224 5.36 -21.27 1.55
C GLU A 224 4.21 -20.87 2.48
N GLY A 225 3.06 -21.55 2.35
CA GLY A 225 1.84 -21.13 3.02
C GLY A 225 1.26 -19.86 2.38
N GLY A 226 -0.05 -19.64 2.56
CA GLY A 226 -0.81 -18.59 1.88
C GLY A 226 -1.73 -19.14 0.78
N THR A 227 -2.81 -18.40 0.48
CA THR A 227 -3.86 -18.81 -0.46
C THR A 227 -3.63 -18.32 -1.89
N THR A 228 -2.47 -17.74 -2.19
CA THR A 228 -2.18 -17.06 -3.47
C THR A 228 -1.87 -18.02 -4.62
N GLY A 229 -1.56 -19.30 -4.38
CA GLY A 229 -1.18 -20.22 -5.46
C GLY A 229 0.18 -19.93 -6.11
N ILE A 230 0.96 -19.00 -5.55
CA ILE A 230 2.30 -18.65 -5.99
C ILE A 230 3.33 -19.45 -5.18
N LYS A 231 4.30 -20.04 -5.88
CA LYS A 231 5.37 -20.88 -5.32
C LYS A 231 6.70 -20.15 -5.18
N GLU A 232 7.01 -19.27 -6.14
CA GLU A 232 8.29 -18.55 -6.17
C GLU A 232 8.11 -17.21 -6.86
N ILE A 233 8.75 -16.18 -6.31
CA ILE A 233 8.89 -14.86 -6.94
C ILE A 233 10.37 -14.57 -7.18
N GLN A 234 10.67 -14.01 -8.35
CA GLN A 234 11.99 -13.53 -8.69
C GLN A 234 11.89 -12.10 -9.22
N TYR A 235 12.74 -11.24 -8.68
CA TYR A 235 13.00 -9.91 -9.22
C TYR A 235 14.43 -9.85 -9.77
N SER A 236 14.58 -9.30 -10.98
CA SER A 236 15.89 -9.05 -11.59
C SER A 236 15.95 -7.58 -12.01
N PRO A 237 16.84 -6.78 -11.39
CA PRO A 237 16.97 -5.37 -11.73
C PRO A 237 17.58 -5.17 -13.12
N SER A 238 17.36 -3.99 -13.70
CA SER A 238 18.00 -3.59 -14.94
C SER A 238 19.53 -3.49 -14.76
N THR A 239 20.25 -3.95 -15.79
CA THR A 239 21.70 -3.90 -15.90
C THR A 239 22.14 -3.17 -17.18
N VAL A 240 21.26 -2.35 -17.76
CA VAL A 240 21.56 -1.53 -18.95
C VAL A 240 22.78 -0.65 -18.68
N ASP A 241 22.78 0.04 -17.54
CA ASP A 241 23.82 0.99 -17.11
C ASP A 241 24.88 0.35 -16.19
N ALA A 242 24.76 -0.95 -15.90
CA ALA A 242 25.70 -1.65 -15.03
C ALA A 242 26.98 -2.02 -15.78
N SER A 243 28.12 -1.95 -15.10
CA SER A 243 29.43 -2.37 -15.63
C SER A 243 29.47 -3.86 -15.99
N VAL A 244 28.68 -4.69 -15.29
CA VAL A 244 28.48 -6.10 -15.58
C VAL A 244 27.03 -6.33 -15.97
N LYS A 245 26.80 -6.71 -17.22
CA LYS A 245 25.45 -6.96 -17.73
C LYS A 245 24.97 -8.36 -17.37
N SER A 246 23.72 -8.46 -16.96
CA SER A 246 23.05 -9.77 -16.82
C SER A 246 22.73 -10.34 -18.21
N VAL A 247 22.45 -11.65 -18.26
CA VAL A 247 22.07 -12.35 -19.50
C VAL A 247 20.91 -11.68 -20.24
N HIS A 248 19.94 -11.14 -19.49
CA HIS A 248 18.74 -10.55 -20.06
C HIS A 248 18.78 -9.03 -20.15
N VAL A 249 19.81 -8.41 -19.58
CA VAL A 249 20.06 -6.96 -19.51
C VAL A 249 18.97 -6.18 -18.78
N GLY A 250 17.74 -6.17 -19.29
CA GLY A 250 16.61 -5.42 -18.76
C GLY A 250 15.99 -5.99 -17.49
N GLU A 251 15.21 -5.14 -16.83
CA GLU A 251 14.44 -5.47 -15.63
C GLU A 251 13.33 -6.47 -15.94
N TYR A 252 13.11 -7.41 -15.03
CA TYR A 252 11.94 -8.27 -15.06
C TYR A 252 11.55 -8.84 -13.70
N TYR A 253 10.28 -9.23 -13.63
CA TYR A 253 9.69 -9.97 -12.53
C TYR A 253 9.24 -11.32 -13.07
N LYS A 254 9.43 -12.39 -12.30
CA LYS A 254 9.00 -13.74 -12.67
C LYS A 254 8.26 -14.37 -11.51
N ILE A 255 7.00 -14.69 -11.75
CA ILE A 255 6.11 -15.39 -10.83
C ILE A 255 6.03 -16.85 -11.29
N THR A 256 6.29 -17.79 -10.38
CA THR A 256 6.10 -19.22 -10.61
C THR A 256 4.95 -19.71 -9.75
N TYR A 257 3.95 -20.33 -10.36
CA TYR A 257 2.77 -20.86 -9.69
C TYR A 257 2.99 -22.31 -9.23
N ILE A 258 2.13 -22.79 -8.34
CA ILE A 258 2.21 -24.16 -7.79
C ILE A 258 2.07 -25.23 -8.90
N ASP A 259 1.30 -24.95 -9.95
CA ASP A 259 1.11 -25.82 -11.12
C ASP A 259 2.32 -25.87 -12.08
N GLY A 260 3.35 -25.05 -11.81
CA GLY A 260 4.57 -24.94 -12.62
C GLY A 260 4.49 -23.98 -13.80
N SER A 261 3.32 -23.38 -14.06
CA SER A 261 3.17 -22.26 -14.98
C SER A 261 3.87 -21.02 -14.43
N LYS A 262 4.21 -20.08 -15.32
CA LYS A 262 4.95 -18.86 -14.98
C LYS A 262 4.37 -17.65 -15.69
N ALA A 263 4.38 -16.53 -15.00
CA ALA A 263 4.18 -15.22 -15.59
C ALA A 263 5.48 -14.42 -15.47
N LYS A 264 5.93 -13.82 -16.57
CA LYS A 264 7.15 -13.00 -16.60
C LYS A 264 6.80 -11.62 -17.12
N VAL A 265 6.87 -10.63 -16.24
CA VAL A 265 6.64 -9.22 -16.58
C VAL A 265 7.98 -8.60 -16.87
N ILE A 266 8.18 -8.11 -18.09
CA ILE A 266 9.47 -7.63 -18.59
C ILE A 266 9.38 -6.18 -19.04
N ASP A 267 10.50 -5.47 -19.07
CA ASP A 267 10.61 -4.22 -19.83
C ASP A 267 10.83 -4.54 -21.33
N PRO A 268 9.85 -4.28 -22.21
CA PRO A 268 9.98 -4.55 -23.65
C PRO A 268 11.15 -3.80 -24.31
N ALA A 269 11.53 -2.63 -23.77
CA ALA A 269 12.58 -1.81 -24.33
C ALA A 269 13.97 -2.40 -24.07
N THR A 270 14.19 -2.98 -22.90
CA THR A 270 15.53 -3.36 -22.42
C THR A 270 15.73 -4.86 -22.22
N TYR A 271 14.67 -5.64 -21.96
CA TYR A 271 14.78 -7.09 -21.77
C TYR A 271 15.12 -7.80 -23.08
N ARG A 272 16.10 -8.70 -23.03
CA ARG A 272 16.53 -9.50 -24.19
C ARG A 272 16.44 -11.00 -23.89
N PRO A 273 15.71 -11.79 -24.71
CA PRO A 273 15.74 -13.24 -24.59
C PRO A 273 17.11 -13.77 -25.03
N THR A 274 17.43 -14.99 -24.60
CA THR A 274 18.55 -15.75 -25.17
C THR A 274 18.12 -16.36 -26.50
N PHE A 275 19.09 -16.76 -27.34
CA PHE A 275 18.79 -17.31 -28.67
C PHE A 275 19.45 -18.67 -28.89
N GLN A 276 18.74 -19.54 -29.59
CA GLN A 276 19.27 -20.77 -30.18
C GLN A 276 19.66 -20.48 -31.63
N GLY A 277 20.94 -20.18 -31.86
CA GLY A 277 21.41 -19.70 -33.17
C GLY A 277 21.00 -18.24 -33.44
N PRO A 278 21.02 -17.78 -34.70
CA PRO A 278 20.95 -16.35 -35.00
C PRO A 278 19.55 -15.73 -34.88
N SER A 279 18.47 -16.52 -34.89
CA SER A 279 17.10 -15.98 -35.06
C SER A 279 16.03 -16.62 -34.19
N LYS A 280 16.34 -17.67 -33.42
CA LYS A 280 15.34 -18.39 -32.61
C LYS A 280 15.42 -17.98 -31.14
N PRO A 281 14.54 -17.11 -30.63
CA PRO A 281 14.52 -16.79 -29.21
C PRO A 281 14.18 -18.05 -28.38
N ILE A 282 14.83 -18.18 -27.23
CA ILE A 282 14.59 -19.22 -26.24
C ILE A 282 13.64 -18.63 -25.19
N TYR A 283 12.46 -19.22 -25.10
CA TYR A 283 11.47 -18.89 -24.08
C TYR A 283 11.59 -19.83 -22.88
N ASP A 284 11.31 -19.29 -21.70
CA ASP A 284 11.19 -20.06 -20.47
C ASP A 284 9.99 -21.03 -20.62
N ALA A 285 10.18 -22.31 -20.28
CA ALA A 285 9.11 -23.31 -20.40
C ALA A 285 7.87 -22.94 -19.56
N ASN A 286 6.68 -23.12 -20.13
CA ASN A 286 5.37 -22.79 -19.53
C ASN A 286 5.29 -21.35 -19.01
N THR A 287 5.79 -20.38 -19.78
CA THR A 287 5.87 -18.98 -19.37
C THR A 287 5.08 -18.07 -20.29
N THR A 288 4.21 -17.26 -19.69
CA THR A 288 3.55 -16.13 -20.35
C THR A 288 4.39 -14.87 -20.14
N TYR A 289 4.71 -14.16 -21.22
CA TYR A 289 5.46 -12.91 -21.17
C TYR A 289 4.49 -11.73 -21.25
N LEU A 290 4.66 -10.76 -20.35
CA LEU A 290 3.78 -9.61 -20.19
C LEU A 290 4.61 -8.32 -20.22
N ASN A 291 4.04 -7.25 -20.77
CA ASN A 291 4.56 -5.91 -20.59
C ASN A 291 4.10 -5.31 -19.24
N PRO A 292 4.60 -4.13 -18.85
CA PRO A 292 4.19 -3.45 -17.61
C PRO A 292 2.69 -3.15 -17.52
N GLN A 293 2.00 -3.07 -18.66
CA GLN A 293 0.56 -2.85 -18.75
C GLN A 293 -0.26 -4.16 -18.65
N GLY A 294 0.39 -5.32 -18.45
CA GLY A 294 -0.28 -6.62 -18.36
C GLY A 294 -0.70 -7.22 -19.69
N GLN A 295 -0.26 -6.66 -20.81
CA GLN A 295 -0.54 -7.20 -22.13
C GLN A 295 0.47 -8.29 -22.47
N LYS A 296 0.00 -9.38 -23.09
CA LYS A 296 0.88 -10.44 -23.59
C LYS A 296 1.78 -9.91 -24.68
N VAL A 297 3.04 -10.30 -24.62
CA VAL A 297 4.05 -9.92 -25.60
C VAL A 297 4.83 -11.12 -26.10
N LYS A 298 5.20 -11.09 -27.36
CA LYS A 298 6.10 -12.04 -28.01
C LYS A 298 7.30 -11.30 -28.60
N PHE A 299 8.40 -12.01 -28.74
CA PHE A 299 9.63 -11.43 -29.27
C PHE A 299 9.67 -11.60 -30.79
N ASN A 300 9.86 -10.50 -31.50
CA ASN A 300 10.05 -10.50 -32.94
C ASN A 300 11.57 -10.47 -33.25
N PRO A 301 12.17 -11.60 -33.68
CA PRO A 301 13.59 -11.65 -33.98
C PRO A 301 13.99 -10.85 -35.22
N ALA A 302 13.06 -10.57 -36.14
CA ALA A 302 13.35 -9.79 -37.35
C ALA A 302 13.56 -8.30 -37.02
N THR A 303 12.82 -7.77 -36.05
CA THR A 303 12.91 -6.37 -35.61
C THR A 303 13.68 -6.20 -34.31
N ASN A 304 14.10 -7.31 -33.66
CA ASN A 304 14.76 -7.33 -32.36
C ASN A 304 13.96 -6.61 -31.26
N THR A 305 12.63 -6.72 -31.31
CA THR A 305 11.71 -6.02 -30.40
C THR A 305 10.66 -6.97 -29.84
N TRP A 306 10.16 -6.65 -28.64
CA TRP A 306 8.93 -7.23 -28.12
C TRP A 306 7.74 -6.53 -28.75
N ILE A 307 6.76 -7.32 -29.20
CA ILE A 307 5.51 -6.85 -29.79
C ILE A 307 4.34 -7.46 -29.00
N SER A 308 3.23 -6.75 -28.92
CA SER A 308 1.99 -7.30 -28.37
C SER A 308 1.57 -8.55 -29.13
N GLU A 309 1.13 -9.57 -28.40
CA GLU A 309 0.73 -10.86 -28.96
C GLU A 309 -0.57 -10.78 -29.75
#